data_AF-A0AAW8KKS3-F1
#
_entry.id   AF-A0AAW8KKS3-F1
#
_cell.length_a   1.000
_cell.length_b   1.000
_cell.length_c   1.000
_cell.angle_alpha   90.00
_cell.angle_beta   90.00
_cell.angle_gamma   90.00
#
_symmetry.space_group_name_H-M   'P 1'
#
loop_
_entity.id
_entity.type
_entity.pdbx_description
1 polymer ?
#
loop_
_entity_poly.entity_id
_entity_poly.type
_entity_poly.pdbx_seq_one_letter_code
_entity_poly.pdbx_strand_id
1 'polypeptide(L)'
;MLNSNYNTVDEYSISADEGTLNTSNLGLAAGTYYIKIDSEEAEYNFRVNYTASSYWEKELNNNYKTATPISMNTSYNGNVSNYNPIDFYKFTKSKAGYASIYTNAPSGL
;
A
#
# COMPACT_ATOMS: atom_id res chain seq x y z
N MET A 1 10.89 1.58 -1.01
CA MET A 1 10.17 2.78 -1.48
C MET A 1 9.94 3.73 -0.32
N LEU A 2 10.17 5.02 -0.52
CA LEU A 2 10.00 6.07 0.50
C LEU A 2 9.01 7.13 0.00
N ASN A 3 8.28 7.79 0.90
CA ASN A 3 7.48 8.98 0.57
C ASN A 3 8.30 10.28 0.65
N SER A 4 7.68 11.43 0.40
CA SER A 4 8.32 12.75 0.45
C SER A 4 8.88 13.16 1.82
N ASN A 5 8.44 12.50 2.89
CA ASN A 5 8.96 12.72 4.24
C ASN A 5 10.08 11.72 4.59
N TYR A 6 10.57 10.95 3.61
CA TYR A 6 11.54 9.86 3.79
C TYR A 6 11.08 8.73 4.71
N ASN A 7 9.76 8.63 4.97
CA ASN A 7 9.23 7.45 5.63
C ASN A 7 9.15 6.32 4.61
N THR A 8 9.63 5.14 5.00
CA THR A 8 9.50 3.95 4.17
C THR A 8 8.05 3.55 4.06
N VAL A 9 7.64 3.30 2.81
CA VAL A 9 6.31 2.81 2.46
C VAL A 9 6.34 1.30 2.29
N ASP A 10 7.36 0.77 1.63
CA ASP A 10 7.58 -0.68 1.61
C ASP A 10 9.03 -0.99 1.26
N GLU A 11 9.48 -2.20 1.56
CA GLU A 11 10.84 -2.65 1.32
C GLU A 11 10.86 -4.07 0.75
N TYR A 12 11.70 -4.25 -0.26
CA TYR A 12 11.89 -5.53 -0.92
C TYR A 12 13.38 -5.81 -1.04
N SER A 13 13.75 -7.04 -0.70
CA SER A 13 15.09 -7.57 -0.96
C SER A 13 15.02 -8.47 -2.19
N ILE A 14 15.97 -8.32 -3.09
CA ILE A 14 16.13 -9.17 -4.27
C ILE A 14 17.51 -9.79 -4.19
N SER A 15 17.59 -11.12 -4.22
CA SER A 15 18.88 -11.80 -4.37
C SER A 15 19.20 -12.01 -5.85
N ALA A 16 20.50 -12.10 -6.18
CA ALA A 16 20.94 -12.29 -7.56
C ALA A 16 20.35 -13.55 -8.23
N ASP A 17 19.99 -14.56 -7.43
CA ASP A 17 19.42 -15.83 -7.90
C ASP A 17 17.90 -15.76 -8.16
N GLU A 18 17.21 -14.70 -7.72
CA GLU A 18 15.76 -14.54 -7.91
C GLU A 18 15.37 -14.00 -9.29
N GLY A 19 16.34 -13.43 -10.03
CA GLY A 19 16.17 -12.95 -11.40
C GLY A 19 15.24 -11.73 -11.52
N THR A 20 13.93 -11.90 -11.34
CA THR A 20 12.92 -10.83 -11.48
C THR A 20 11.93 -10.87 -10.32
N LEU A 21 11.84 -9.75 -9.59
CA LEU A 21 10.81 -9.56 -8.57
C LEU A 21 9.62 -8.79 -9.15
N ASN A 22 8.41 -9.35 -9.01
CA ASN A 22 7.17 -8.60 -9.12
C ASN A 22 6.61 -8.40 -7.72
N THR A 23 6.58 -7.15 -7.27
CA THR A 23 6.05 -6.81 -5.95
C THR A 23 4.52 -6.81 -5.96
N SER A 24 3.92 -6.93 -4.78
CA SER A 24 2.50 -6.62 -4.61
C SER A 24 2.20 -5.18 -5.03
N ASN A 25 0.96 -4.94 -5.44
CA ASN A 25 0.49 -3.58 -5.69
C ASN A 25 0.27 -2.86 -4.36
N LEU A 26 0.70 -1.60 -4.28
CA LEU A 26 0.50 -0.73 -3.12
C LEU A 26 -0.46 0.40 -3.49
N GLY A 27 -1.40 0.70 -2.59
CA GLY A 27 -2.25 1.87 -2.72
C GLY A 27 -1.51 3.13 -2.25
N LEU A 28 -1.33 4.12 -3.13
CA LEU A 28 -0.55 5.32 -2.85
C LEU A 28 -1.41 6.58 -2.94
N ALA A 29 -1.19 7.52 -2.02
CA ALA A 29 -1.70 8.88 -2.18
C ALA A 29 -1.00 9.58 -3.36
N ALA A 30 -1.64 10.58 -3.96
CA ALA A 30 -0.95 11.41 -4.94
C ALA A 30 0.21 12.15 -4.28
N GLY A 31 1.40 12.05 -4.87
CA GLY A 31 2.61 12.65 -4.31
C GLY A 31 3.88 12.12 -4.97
N THR A 32 5.01 12.51 -4.40
CA THR A 32 6.33 12.07 -4.84
C THR A 32 6.81 10.90 -3.98
N TYR A 33 7.27 9.85 -4.64
CA TYR A 33 7.85 8.67 -4.02
C TYR A 33 9.26 8.44 -4.57
N TYR A 34 10.10 7.82 -3.75
CA TYR A 34 11.49 7.55 -4.06
C TYR A 34 11.74 6.05 -4.03
N ILE A 35 12.43 5.54 -5.05
CA ILE A 35 12.99 4.19 -5.05
C ILE A 35 14.44 4.30 -4.62
N LYS A 36 14.78 3.65 -3.50
CA LYS A 36 16.16 3.47 -3.05
C LYS A 36 16.60 2.08 -3.51
N ILE A 37 17.73 2.01 -4.22
CA ILE A 37 18.42 0.77 -4.56
C ILE A 37 19.72 0.79 -3.77
N ASP A 38 19.93 -0.25 -2.97
CA ASP A 38 21.07 -0.39 -2.06
C ASP A 38 21.83 -1.66 -2.45
N SER A 39 23.06 -1.51 -2.91
CA SER A 39 23.93 -2.59 -3.43
C SER A 39 25.39 -2.13 -3.36
N GLU A 40 26.34 -3.08 -3.32
CA GLU A 40 27.77 -2.77 -3.39
C GLU A 40 28.15 -2.26 -4.79
N GLU A 41 28.07 -3.11 -5.82
CA GLU A 41 28.24 -2.76 -7.23
C GLU A 41 27.31 -3.61 -8.10
N ALA A 42 26.35 -2.98 -8.78
CA ALA A 42 25.42 -3.67 -9.68
C ALA A 42 24.90 -2.75 -10.80
N GLU A 43 24.79 -3.28 -12.01
CA GLU A 43 23.95 -2.71 -13.05
C GLU A 43 22.51 -3.16 -12.84
N TYR A 44 21.55 -2.24 -12.99
CA TYR A 44 20.14 -2.55 -12.78
C TYR A 44 19.25 -1.80 -13.76
N ASN A 45 18.09 -2.38 -14.02
CA ASN A 45 16.96 -1.73 -14.66
C ASN A 45 15.71 -1.95 -13.81
N PHE A 46 14.81 -0.99 -13.77
CA PHE A 46 13.54 -1.15 -13.09
C PHE A 46 12.43 -0.40 -13.83
N ARG A 47 11.19 -0.78 -13.56
CA ARG A 47 9.99 -0.11 -14.07
C ARG A 47 8.98 0.02 -12.96
N VAL A 48 8.44 1.23 -12.79
CA VAL A 48 7.25 1.44 -11.97
C VAL A 48 6.02 1.23 -12.84
N ASN A 49 5.20 0.24 -12.51
CA ASN A 49 3.89 0.06 -13.13
C ASN A 49 2.85 0.85 -12.32
N TYR A 50 2.12 1.75 -12.99
CA TYR A 50 1.14 2.62 -12.35
C TYR A 50 -0.21 2.52 -13.05
N THR A 51 -1.26 2.33 -12.26
CA THR A 51 -2.65 2.46 -12.69
C THR A 51 -3.38 3.34 -11.69
N ALA A 52 -3.94 4.46 -12.14
CA ALA A 52 -4.69 5.36 -11.26
C ALA A 52 -5.97 4.67 -10.76
N SER A 53 -6.21 4.72 -9.45
CA SER A 53 -7.45 4.25 -8.84
C SER A 53 -7.79 5.04 -7.58
N SER A 54 -9.09 5.24 -7.35
CA SER A 54 -9.60 5.79 -6.08
C SER A 54 -10.07 4.71 -5.12
N TYR A 55 -9.99 3.43 -5.52
CA TYR A 55 -10.52 2.26 -4.80
C TYR A 55 -9.39 1.34 -4.30
N TRP A 56 -8.28 1.97 -3.95
CA TRP A 56 -7.14 1.36 -3.26
C TRP A 56 -6.90 2.12 -1.96
N GLU A 57 -6.18 1.47 -1.05
CA GLU A 57 -5.62 2.13 0.12
C GLU A 57 -4.70 3.32 -0.23
N LYS A 58 -4.27 4.07 0.79
CA LYS A 58 -3.34 5.19 0.63
C LYS A 58 -2.27 5.16 1.72
N GLU A 59 -1.11 4.63 1.37
CA GLU A 59 0.01 4.55 2.30
C GLU A 59 0.69 5.91 2.51
N LEU A 60 1.12 6.26 3.74
CA LEU A 60 1.12 5.45 4.96
C LEU A 60 -0.19 5.56 5.75
N ASN A 61 -0.85 4.44 6.03
CA ASN A 61 -2.14 4.42 6.75
C ASN A 61 -2.09 3.65 8.10
N ASN A 62 -0.91 3.45 8.68
CA ASN A 62 -0.65 2.63 9.88
C ASN A 62 -1.28 3.10 11.21
N ASN A 63 -2.06 4.18 11.22
CA ASN A 63 -2.76 4.63 12.42
C ASN A 63 -4.06 5.37 12.09
N TYR A 64 -4.96 5.48 13.07
CA TYR A 64 -6.27 6.11 12.89
C TYR A 64 -6.23 7.58 12.43
N LYS A 65 -5.12 8.31 12.65
CA LYS A 65 -4.98 9.71 12.19
C LYS A 65 -4.65 9.77 10.70
N THR A 66 -3.87 8.82 10.20
CA THR A 66 -3.49 8.72 8.77
C THR A 66 -4.36 7.77 7.97
N ALA A 67 -5.42 7.22 8.59
CA ALA A 67 -6.34 6.27 7.98
C ALA A 67 -6.85 6.70 6.59
N THR A 68 -6.87 5.75 5.65
CA THR A 68 -7.38 5.94 4.31
C THR A 68 -8.88 6.27 4.36
N PRO A 69 -9.32 7.44 3.84
CA PRO A 69 -10.74 7.74 3.76
C PRO A 69 -11.43 6.88 2.71
N ILE A 70 -12.53 6.25 3.09
CA ILE A 70 -13.34 5.38 2.23
C ILE A 70 -14.81 5.79 2.22
N SER A 71 -15.48 5.40 1.14
CA SER A 71 -16.93 5.50 1.01
C SER A 71 -17.60 4.20 1.44
N MET A 72 -18.76 4.30 2.09
CA MET A 72 -19.59 3.12 2.42
C MET A 72 -20.08 2.45 1.14
N ASN A 73 -20.42 1.15 1.21
CA ASN A 73 -20.94 0.35 0.09
C ASN A 73 -20.03 0.31 -1.15
N THR A 74 -18.72 0.47 -0.94
CA THR A 74 -17.70 0.47 -1.99
C THR A 74 -16.61 -0.51 -1.61
N SER A 75 -16.17 -1.34 -2.56
CA SER A 75 -15.04 -2.24 -2.37
C SER A 75 -13.72 -1.49 -2.56
N TYR A 76 -12.76 -1.76 -1.66
CA TYR A 76 -11.40 -1.23 -1.73
C TYR A 76 -10.42 -2.41 -1.74
N ASN A 77 -9.29 -2.21 -2.43
CA ASN A 77 -8.15 -3.12 -2.42
C ASN A 77 -7.08 -2.56 -1.49
N GLY A 78 -6.29 -3.45 -0.90
CA GLY A 78 -5.13 -3.10 -0.08
C GLY A 78 -4.16 -4.26 -0.01
N ASN A 79 -2.96 -3.98 0.47
CA ASN A 79 -1.90 -4.94 0.68
C ASN A 79 -1.17 -4.62 1.99
N VAL A 80 -1.35 -5.49 2.97
CA VAL A 80 -0.53 -5.49 4.18
C VAL A 80 0.83 -6.08 3.83
N SER A 81 1.90 -5.39 4.24
CA SER A 81 3.28 -5.85 4.07
C SER A 81 3.96 -6.03 5.43
N ASN A 82 5.14 -6.64 5.47
CA ASN A 82 5.91 -6.75 6.71
C ASN A 82 6.38 -5.38 7.23
N TYR A 83 6.49 -4.39 6.34
CA TYR A 83 6.91 -3.04 6.71
C TYR A 83 5.74 -2.21 7.26
N ASN A 84 4.56 -2.35 6.66
CA ASN A 84 3.31 -1.77 7.13
C ASN A 84 2.33 -2.90 7.45
N PRO A 85 2.41 -3.50 8.65
CA PRO A 85 1.59 -4.66 9.00
C PRO A 85 0.15 -4.30 9.40
N ILE A 86 -0.25 -3.02 9.31
CA ILE A 86 -1.53 -2.53 9.83
C ILE A 86 -2.10 -1.46 8.90
N ASP A 87 -3.30 -1.70 8.37
CA ASP A 87 -4.00 -0.69 7.58
C ASP A 87 -5.17 -0.09 8.35
N PHE A 88 -5.22 1.24 8.49
CA PHE A 88 -6.41 1.92 8.99
C PHE A 88 -7.23 2.54 7.85
N TYR A 89 -8.55 2.34 7.94
CA TYR A 89 -9.54 2.98 7.07
C TYR A 89 -10.53 3.79 7.91
N LYS A 90 -11.07 4.87 7.33
CA LYS A 90 -12.08 5.72 7.99
C LYS A 90 -13.25 6.01 7.06
N PHE A 91 -14.46 5.94 7.60
CA PHE A 91 -15.70 6.37 6.94
C PHE A 91 -16.54 7.20 7.91
N THR A 92 -17.51 7.95 7.38
CA THR A 92 -18.42 8.77 8.19
C THR A 92 -19.87 8.48 7.79
N LYS A 93 -20.74 8.31 8.78
CA LYS A 93 -22.19 8.18 8.58
C LYS A 93 -22.88 9.48 8.98
N SER A 94 -23.89 9.88 8.21
CA SER A 94 -24.69 11.08 8.48
C SER A 94 -25.87 10.84 9.44
N LYS A 95 -26.23 9.57 9.68
CA LYS A 95 -27.36 9.16 10.54
C LYS A 95 -27.01 7.89 11.32
N ALA A 96 -27.68 7.67 12.45
CA ALA A 96 -27.55 6.44 13.23
C ALA A 96 -28.09 5.20 12.47
N GLY A 97 -27.54 4.03 12.78
CA GLY A 97 -27.87 2.76 12.13
C GLY A 97 -26.74 1.73 12.25
N TYR A 98 -26.96 0.53 11.73
CA TYR A 98 -25.99 -0.57 11.74
C TYR A 98 -25.06 -0.54 10.51
N ALA A 99 -23.93 -1.23 10.60
CA ALA A 99 -23.01 -1.48 9.51
C ALA A 99 -22.51 -2.92 9.60
N SER A 100 -22.29 -3.57 8.46
CA SER A 100 -21.59 -4.85 8.35
C SER A 100 -20.34 -4.67 7.51
N ILE A 101 -19.36 -5.55 7.71
CA ILE A 101 -18.13 -5.58 6.94
C ILE A 101 -18.13 -6.89 6.15
N TYR A 102 -17.90 -6.78 4.85
CA TYR A 102 -17.68 -7.90 3.94
C TYR A 102 -16.24 -7.81 3.43
N THR A 103 -15.51 -8.92 3.49
CA THR A 103 -14.15 -9.02 2.98
C THR A 103 -14.04 -10.23 2.05
N ASN A 104 -13.33 -10.05 0.94
CA ASN A 104 -12.83 -11.15 0.12
C ASN A 104 -11.35 -11.29 0.40
N ALA A 105 -11.01 -11.73 1.61
CA ALA A 105 -9.62 -11.99 1.96
C ALA A 105 -9.11 -13.19 1.12
N PRO A 106 -7.91 -13.12 0.52
CA PRO A 106 -7.22 -14.32 0.07
C PRO A 106 -7.15 -15.31 1.24
N SER A 107 -7.32 -16.60 0.96
CA SER A 107 -7.14 -17.65 1.96
C SER A 107 -5.74 -17.53 2.60
N GLY A 108 -5.67 -17.33 3.92
CA GLY A 108 -4.40 -17.30 4.66
C GLY A 108 -4.04 -15.98 5.36
N LEU A 109 -4.96 -15.03 5.49
CA LEU A 109 -4.94 -14.12 6.64
C LEU A 109 -5.34 -14.86 7.93
#